data_AF-A0A7S0ZUB6-F1
#
_entry.id   AF-A0A7S0ZUB6-F1
#
_cell.length_a   1.000
_cell.length_b   1.000
_cell.length_c   1.000
_cell.angle_alpha   90.00
_cell.angle_beta   90.00
_cell.angle_gamma   90.00
#
_symmetry.space_group_name_H-M   'P 1'
#
loop_
_entity.id
_entity.type
_entity.pdbx_description
1 polymer ?
#
loop_
_entity_poly.entity_id
_entity_poly.type
_entity_poly.pdbx_seq_one_letter_code
_entity_poly.pdbx_strand_id
1 'polypeptide(L)'
;PDGVQLQLIAAALEAYHQSTRQWTTPNTAVFLDWCSFYQRPRVGDEEAMFKKALQHTNIWYANAKTKVWCLTTVAEGVREYDMRGWPRFEKAVSQLVHDQGDAISIANVSKEQTWVDIERMGKM
;
A
#
# COMPACT_ATOMS: atom_id res chain seq x y z
N PRO A 1 17.19 -6.53 5.82
CA PRO A 1 16.22 -5.45 5.51
C PRO A 1 16.18 -4.48 6.70
N ASP A 2 16.26 -3.16 6.45
CA ASP A 2 16.49 -2.15 7.50
C ASP A 2 15.19 -1.50 8.04
N GLY A 3 14.04 -2.01 7.64
CA GLY A 3 12.73 -1.59 8.17
C GLY A 3 12.23 -0.22 7.69
N VAL A 4 12.90 0.41 6.73
CA VAL A 4 12.55 1.76 6.23
C VAL A 4 11.08 1.87 5.81
N GLN A 5 10.56 0.93 5.02
CA GLN A 5 9.17 0.94 4.57
C GLN A 5 8.18 0.69 5.72
N LEU A 6 8.55 -0.17 6.68
CA LEU A 6 7.73 -0.44 7.86
C LEU A 6 7.59 0.80 8.75
N GLN A 7 8.64 1.62 8.85
CA GLN A 7 8.57 2.90 9.59
C GLN A 7 7.59 3.89 8.94
N LEU A 8 7.57 3.97 7.61
CA LEU A 8 6.59 4.79 6.87
C LEU A 8 5.16 4.31 7.11
N ILE A 9 4.93 2.98 7.04
CA ILE A 9 3.62 2.38 7.31
C ILE A 9 3.18 2.66 8.75
N ALA A 10 4.07 2.50 9.73
CA ALA A 10 3.78 2.75 11.14
C ALA A 10 3.38 4.21 11.40
N ALA A 11 4.14 5.17 10.86
CA ALA A 11 3.83 6.59 11.00
C ALA A 11 2.48 6.95 10.35
N ALA A 12 2.18 6.39 9.17
CA ALA A 12 0.90 6.60 8.50
C ALA A 12 -0.27 6.01 9.31
N LEU A 13 -0.11 4.82 9.89
CA LEU A 13 -1.11 4.19 10.77
C LEU A 13 -1.36 5.03 12.03
N GLU A 14 -0.30 5.49 12.69
CA GLU A 14 -0.42 6.35 13.87
C GLU A 14 -1.21 7.63 13.56
N ALA A 15 -0.86 8.32 12.47
CA ALA A 15 -1.56 9.52 12.02
C ALA A 15 -3.03 9.23 11.68
N TYR A 16 -3.31 8.13 10.97
CA TYR A 16 -4.66 7.71 10.60
C TYR A 16 -5.53 7.37 11.82
N HIS A 17 -4.99 6.64 12.79
CA HIS A 17 -5.72 6.30 14.02
C HIS A 17 -6.01 7.53 14.89
N GLN A 18 -5.09 8.49 14.93
CA GLN A 18 -5.30 9.76 15.63
C GLN A 18 -6.43 10.59 14.99
N SER A 19 -6.56 10.58 13.66
CA SER A 19 -7.58 11.36 12.96
C SER A 19 -9.00 10.76 13.10
N THR A 20 -9.11 9.45 13.27
CA THR A 20 -10.40 8.74 13.27
C THR A 20 -11.11 8.71 14.63
N ARG A 21 -10.54 9.30 15.69
CA ARG A 21 -11.08 9.31 17.08
C ARG A 21 -11.39 7.91 17.67
N GLN A 22 -11.02 6.81 17.00
CA GLN A 22 -11.33 5.42 17.40
C GLN A 22 -10.18 4.75 18.17
N TRP A 23 -9.61 5.44 19.14
CA TRP A 23 -8.43 4.97 19.87
C TRP A 23 -8.72 3.84 20.88
N THR A 24 -9.98 3.42 21.07
CA THR A 24 -10.33 2.46 22.12
C THR A 24 -9.99 1.01 21.79
N THR A 25 -9.74 0.66 20.51
CA THR A 25 -9.08 -0.59 20.07
C THR A 25 -8.78 -0.50 18.56
N PRO A 26 -7.51 -0.53 18.09
CA PRO A 26 -7.22 -0.51 16.66
C PRO A 26 -7.51 -1.89 16.04
N ASN A 27 -8.72 -2.09 15.51
CA ASN A 27 -9.05 -3.24 14.66
C ASN A 27 -8.59 -2.98 13.21
N THR A 28 -7.32 -2.62 13.01
CA THR A 28 -6.75 -2.40 11.68
C THR A 28 -5.94 -3.60 11.26
N ALA A 29 -6.39 -4.28 10.20
CA ALA A 29 -5.60 -5.29 9.52
C ALA A 29 -4.84 -4.63 8.36
N VAL A 30 -3.56 -4.96 8.22
CA VAL A 30 -2.71 -4.49 7.12
C VAL A 30 -2.42 -5.68 6.21
N PHE A 31 -2.74 -5.53 4.93
CA PHE A 31 -2.38 -6.48 3.90
C PHE A 31 -1.21 -5.89 3.09
N LEU A 32 -0.07 -6.59 3.08
CA LEU A 32 1.11 -6.22 2.29
C LEU A 32 1.14 -7.07 1.03
N ASP A 33 0.71 -6.52 -0.09
CA ASP A 33 0.51 -7.21 -1.36
C ASP A 33 1.72 -8.05 -1.81
N TRP A 34 2.79 -7.43 -2.29
CA TRP A 34 3.95 -8.05 -2.92
C TRP A 34 4.61 -9.08 -2.01
N CYS A 35 4.74 -8.74 -0.72
CA CYS A 35 5.33 -9.61 0.29
C CYS A 35 4.43 -10.81 0.66
N SER A 36 3.14 -10.79 0.32
CA SER A 36 2.20 -11.90 0.55
C SER A 36 2.25 -12.96 -0.56
N PHE A 37 3.04 -12.76 -1.61
CA PHE A 37 3.22 -13.70 -2.70
C PHE A 37 4.47 -14.57 -2.54
N TYR A 38 4.45 -15.77 -3.13
CA TYR A 38 5.68 -16.50 -3.41
C TYR A 38 6.61 -15.65 -4.29
N GLN A 39 7.85 -15.48 -3.82
CA GLN A 39 8.89 -14.74 -4.52
C GLN A 39 9.68 -15.67 -5.45
N ARG A 40 10.35 -15.11 -6.46
CA ARG A 40 11.19 -15.92 -7.36
C ARG A 40 12.46 -16.43 -6.65
N PRO A 41 13.03 -17.58 -7.08
CA PRO A 41 12.47 -18.51 -8.07
C PRO A 41 11.28 -19.29 -7.51
N ARG A 42 10.29 -19.57 -8.36
CA ARG A 42 9.10 -20.37 -8.02
C ARG A 42 9.01 -21.59 -8.91
N VAL A 43 8.59 -22.71 -8.34
CA VAL A 43 8.40 -23.96 -9.08
C VAL A 43 7.17 -24.71 -8.59
N GLY A 44 6.59 -25.56 -9.44
CA GLY A 44 5.45 -26.41 -9.09
C GLY A 44 4.29 -25.63 -8.47
N ASP A 45 3.93 -26.00 -7.25
CA ASP A 45 2.79 -25.44 -6.52
C ASP A 45 2.96 -23.96 -6.18
N GLU A 46 4.18 -23.46 -5.97
CA GLU A 46 4.41 -22.05 -5.67
C GLU A 46 4.04 -21.15 -6.86
N GLU A 47 4.36 -21.58 -8.08
CA GLU A 47 4.00 -20.84 -9.30
C GLU A 47 2.48 -20.89 -9.54
N ALA A 48 1.85 -22.05 -9.26
CA ALA A 48 0.39 -22.18 -9.33
C ALA A 48 -0.31 -21.27 -8.31
N MET A 49 0.18 -21.23 -7.07
CA MET A 49 -0.36 -20.37 -6.01
C MET A 49 -0.11 -18.89 -6.29
N PHE A 50 1.07 -18.52 -6.82
CA PHE A 50 1.32 -17.15 -7.25
C PHE A 50 0.31 -16.68 -8.30
N LYS A 51 0.09 -17.47 -9.35
CA LYS A 51 -0.87 -17.13 -10.41
C LYS A 51 -2.27 -16.97 -9.86
N LYS A 52 -2.70 -17.87 -8.97
CA LYS A 52 -4.01 -17.79 -8.31
C LYS A 52 -4.12 -16.53 -7.45
N ALA A 53 -3.14 -16.27 -6.60
CA ALA A 53 -3.14 -15.08 -5.74
C ALA A 53 -3.16 -13.79 -6.58
N LEU A 54 -2.40 -13.74 -7.69
CA LEU A 54 -2.30 -12.56 -8.54
C LEU A 54 -3.66 -12.19 -9.16
N GLN A 55 -4.49 -13.20 -9.49
CA GLN A 55 -5.85 -12.97 -9.98
C GLN A 55 -6.77 -12.37 -8.91
N HIS A 56 -6.58 -12.74 -7.64
CA HIS A 56 -7.46 -12.32 -6.54
C HIS A 56 -7.00 -11.05 -5.84
N THR A 57 -5.72 -10.67 -5.91
CA THR A 57 -5.21 -9.50 -5.18
C THR A 57 -5.91 -8.19 -5.59
N ASN A 58 -6.37 -8.12 -6.83
CA ASN A 58 -7.11 -6.97 -7.36
C ASN A 58 -8.43 -6.70 -6.60
N ILE A 59 -8.98 -7.71 -5.91
CA ILE A 59 -10.15 -7.54 -5.04
C ILE A 59 -9.85 -6.52 -3.95
N TRP A 60 -8.62 -6.49 -3.41
CA TRP A 60 -8.24 -5.53 -2.37
C TRP A 60 -8.11 -4.11 -2.91
N TYR A 61 -7.60 -3.95 -4.14
CA TYR A 61 -7.43 -2.64 -4.78
C TYR A 61 -8.74 -2.04 -5.29
N ALA A 62 -9.73 -2.87 -5.59
CA ALA A 62 -11.00 -2.45 -6.17
C ALA A 62 -12.18 -2.51 -5.17
N ASN A 63 -11.91 -2.66 -3.88
CA ASN A 63 -12.96 -2.75 -2.85
C ASN A 63 -13.07 -1.42 -2.10
N ALA A 64 -14.19 -0.72 -2.26
CA ALA A 64 -14.45 0.57 -1.60
C ALA A 64 -14.32 0.56 -0.06
N LYS A 65 -14.25 -0.60 0.59
CA LYS A 65 -14.07 -0.73 2.05
C LYS A 65 -12.61 -0.81 2.49
N THR A 66 -11.65 -0.87 1.55
CA THR A 66 -10.23 -0.83 1.88
C THR A 66 -9.69 0.60 1.75
N LYS A 67 -8.56 0.86 2.39
CA LYS A 67 -7.70 2.00 2.06
C LYS A 67 -6.44 1.45 1.42
N VAL A 68 -6.05 2.01 0.27
CA VAL A 68 -4.89 1.58 -0.49
C VAL A 68 -3.78 2.62 -0.32
N TRP A 69 -2.69 2.20 0.30
CA TRP A 69 -1.53 3.06 0.54
C TRP A 69 -0.36 2.57 -0.30
N CYS A 70 0.05 3.38 -1.28
CA CYS A 70 1.16 3.05 -2.18
C CYS A 70 2.50 3.54 -1.59
N LEU A 71 3.45 2.63 -1.46
CA LEU A 71 4.85 2.97 -1.18
C LEU A 71 5.56 3.33 -2.50
N THR A 72 5.42 4.59 -2.93
CA THR A 72 5.97 5.03 -4.22
C THR A 72 7.47 5.34 -4.18
N THR A 73 8.08 5.45 -3.00
CA THR A 73 9.53 5.57 -2.83
C THR A 73 10.21 4.24 -3.17
N VAL A 74 11.22 4.30 -4.03
CA VAL A 74 12.03 3.15 -4.43
C VAL A 74 13.48 3.34 -3.96
N ALA A 75 14.20 2.24 -3.76
CA ALA A 75 15.63 2.31 -3.44
C ALA A 75 16.43 2.89 -4.60
N GLU A 76 17.63 3.42 -4.31
CA GLU A 76 18.53 3.95 -5.33
C GLU A 76 18.84 2.89 -6.39
N GLY A 77 18.86 3.30 -7.66
CA GLY A 77 19.08 2.41 -8.80
C GLY A 77 17.89 1.52 -9.18
N VAL A 78 16.78 1.56 -8.42
CA VAL A 78 15.54 0.88 -8.77
C VAL A 78 14.68 1.78 -9.66
N ARG A 79 14.07 1.20 -10.69
CA ARG A 79 13.14 1.91 -11.57
C ARG A 79 11.99 2.53 -10.77
N GLU A 80 11.68 3.78 -11.07
CA GLU A 80 10.59 4.55 -10.46
C GLU A 80 9.27 3.80 -10.46
N TYR A 81 8.44 4.08 -9.44
CA TYR A 81 7.18 3.38 -9.22
C TYR A 81 6.26 3.38 -10.45
N ASP A 82 5.96 4.56 -10.99
CA ASP A 82 5.03 4.74 -12.11
C ASP A 82 5.57 4.19 -13.44
N MET A 83 6.87 3.90 -13.52
CA MET A 83 7.53 3.32 -14.70
C MET A 83 7.57 1.79 -14.67
N ARG A 84 6.97 1.16 -13.66
CA ARG A 84 6.87 -0.30 -13.51
C ARG A 84 5.46 -0.77 -13.87
N GLY A 85 5.37 -1.86 -14.64
CA GLY A 85 4.08 -2.33 -15.18
C GLY A 85 3.05 -2.63 -14.09
N TRP A 86 3.41 -3.47 -13.12
CA TRP A 86 2.49 -3.88 -12.06
C TRP A 86 2.12 -2.75 -11.08
N PRO A 87 3.08 -2.01 -10.48
CA PRO A 87 2.77 -0.86 -9.63
C PRO A 87 1.89 0.20 -10.28
N ARG A 88 2.10 0.48 -11.57
CA ARG A 88 1.26 1.41 -12.34
C ARG A 88 -0.17 0.90 -12.51
N PHE A 89 -0.33 -0.40 -12.75
CA PHE A 89 -1.64 -1.04 -12.84
C PHE A 89 -2.38 -0.99 -11.51
N GLU A 90 -1.71 -1.32 -10.39
CA GLU A 90 -2.28 -1.25 -9.04
C GLU A 90 -2.81 0.15 -8.73
N LYS A 91 -1.97 1.18 -8.95
CA LYS A 91 -2.36 2.59 -8.78
C LYS A 91 -3.61 2.93 -9.60
N ALA A 92 -3.62 2.57 -10.88
CA ALA A 92 -4.75 2.86 -11.76
C ALA A 92 -6.06 2.18 -11.30
N VAL A 93 -6.00 0.90 -10.88
CA VAL A 93 -7.18 0.17 -10.40
C VAL A 93 -7.69 0.78 -9.09
N SER A 94 -6.79 1.13 -8.17
CA SER A 94 -7.18 1.77 -6.91
C SER A 94 -7.87 3.10 -7.13
N GLN A 95 -7.49 3.88 -8.14
CA GLN A 95 -8.14 5.16 -8.44
C GLN A 95 -9.54 5.03 -9.07
N LEU A 96 -9.99 3.83 -9.47
CA LEU A 96 -11.31 3.64 -10.10
C LEU A 96 -12.47 3.68 -9.11
N VAL A 97 -12.27 3.13 -7.92
CA VAL A 97 -13.35 2.86 -6.95
C VAL A 97 -13.20 3.69 -5.68
N HIS A 98 -11.97 4.11 -5.36
CA HIS A 98 -11.66 4.84 -4.14
C HIS A 98 -11.81 6.35 -4.33
N ASP A 99 -12.37 7.02 -3.32
CA ASP A 99 -12.30 8.47 -3.22
C ASP A 99 -10.83 8.93 -3.09
N GLN A 100 -10.54 10.19 -3.42
CA GLN A 100 -9.16 10.71 -3.42
C GLN A 100 -8.41 10.57 -2.07
N GLY A 101 -9.11 10.31 -0.97
CA GLY A 101 -8.55 10.08 0.37
C GLY A 101 -8.30 8.62 0.74
N ASP A 102 -8.72 7.68 -0.11
CA ASP A 102 -8.66 6.25 0.15
C ASP A 102 -7.52 5.57 -0.61
N ALA A 103 -7.09 6.12 -1.74
CA ALA A 103 -5.93 5.67 -2.51
C ALA A 103 -4.85 6.77 -2.55
N ILE A 104 -3.82 6.65 -1.70
CA ILE A 104 -2.76 7.67 -1.56
C ILE A 104 -1.35 7.06 -1.57
N SER A 105 -0.35 7.89 -1.87
CA SER A 105 1.05 7.57 -1.63
C SER A 105 1.47 7.92 -0.20
N ILE A 106 2.25 7.03 0.43
CA ILE A 106 2.86 7.25 1.75
C ILE A 106 4.40 7.37 1.69
N ALA A 107 4.92 7.71 0.52
CA ALA A 107 6.36 7.83 0.23
C ALA A 107 7.13 8.80 1.14
N ASN A 108 6.48 9.87 1.60
CA ASN A 108 7.10 11.00 2.30
C ASN A 108 6.47 11.25 3.68
N VAL A 109 6.03 10.17 4.34
CA VAL A 109 5.41 10.28 5.66
C VAL A 109 6.47 10.47 6.74
N SER A 110 6.24 11.42 7.65
CA SER A 110 6.99 11.59 8.89
C SER A 110 6.06 11.55 10.10
N LYS A 111 6.63 11.33 11.29
CA LYS A 111 5.85 11.20 12.55
C LYS A 111 5.17 12.50 12.97
N GLU A 112 5.63 13.63 12.45
CA GLU A 112 5.14 14.97 12.80
C GLU A 112 3.92 15.39 11.98
N GLN A 113 3.58 14.65 10.93
CA GLN A 113 2.47 14.97 10.03
C GLN A 113 1.13 14.45 10.56
N THR A 114 0.07 15.23 10.36
CA THR A 114 -1.28 14.75 10.59
C THR A 114 -1.76 13.90 9.41
N TRP A 115 -2.81 13.09 9.61
CA TRP A 115 -3.41 12.34 8.49
C TRP A 115 -3.84 13.27 7.34
N VAL A 116 -4.34 14.47 7.64
CA VAL A 116 -4.77 15.44 6.64
C VAL A 116 -3.59 15.93 5.80
N ASP A 117 -2.42 16.12 6.41
CA ASP A 117 -1.20 16.50 5.69
C ASP A 117 -0.76 15.38 4.74
N ILE A 118 -0.75 14.14 5.25
CA ILE A 118 -0.39 12.94 4.50
C ILE A 118 -1.33 12.74 3.32
N GLU A 119 -2.65 12.80 3.55
CA GLU A 119 -3.67 12.64 2.52
C GLU A 119 -3.54 13.72 1.44
N ARG A 120 -3.29 14.97 1.81
CA ARG A 120 -3.11 16.08 0.86
C ARG A 120 -1.86 15.90 0.00
N MET A 121 -0.74 15.50 0.61
CA MET A 121 0.54 15.33 -0.08
C MET A 121 0.60 14.04 -0.89
N GLY A 122 -0.13 13.01 -0.47
CA GLY A 122 -0.14 11.68 -1.05
C GLY A 122 -1.12 11.50 -2.21
N LYS A 123 -1.87 12.53 -2.61
CA LYS A 123 -2.81 12.42 -3.74
C LYS A 123 -2.08 11.96 -5.00
N MET A 124 -2.56 10.84 -5.53
CA MET A 124 -1.97 10.11 -6.65
C MET A 124 -2.56 10.47 -8.00
#